data_AF-A0A6I5I841-F1
#
_entry.id   AF-A0A6I5I841-F1
#
_cell.length_a   1.000
_cell.length_b   1.000
_cell.length_c   1.000
_cell.angle_alpha   90.00
_cell.angle_beta   90.00
_cell.angle_gamma   90.00
#
_symmetry.space_group_name_H-M   'P 1'
#
loop_
_entity.id
_entity.type
_entity.pdbx_description
1 polymer ?
#
loop_
_entity_poly.entity_id
_entity_poly.type
_entity_poly.pdbx_seq_one_letter_code
_entity_poly.pdbx_strand_id
1 'polypeptide(L)'
;MDLTDAQWRLLAQLAAAALPDPGSGGRQHAGGASARGLDPDQVCVDAPVLAWLRLLEQRDGWLVVTDLGAAVHYRRVAEASELRLSDVARFAESGEAAAPYFARTVRRLAQGSISLAEALGRTSRPA
;
A
#
# COMPACT_ATOMS: atom_id res chain seq x y z
N MET A 1 -10.12 9.79 -7.44
CA MET A 1 -9.47 10.88 -6.70
C MET A 1 -8.04 10.83 -7.13
N ASP A 2 -7.59 11.88 -7.79
CA ASP A 2 -6.35 11.84 -8.55
C ASP A 2 -5.30 12.58 -7.73
N LEU A 3 -4.64 11.85 -6.84
CA LEU A 3 -3.45 12.33 -6.13
C LEU A 3 -2.22 12.04 -6.99
N THR A 4 -1.22 12.90 -6.90
CA THR A 4 0.09 12.66 -7.53
C THR A 4 0.81 11.50 -6.84
N ASP A 5 1.81 10.92 -7.50
CA ASP A 5 2.62 9.85 -6.90
C ASP A 5 3.34 10.31 -5.61
N ALA A 6 3.76 11.57 -5.56
CA ALA A 6 4.38 12.17 -4.37
C ALA A 6 3.38 12.25 -3.20
N GLN A 7 2.15 12.71 -3.47
CA GLN A 7 1.07 12.79 -2.47
C GLN A 7 0.67 11.41 -1.96
N TRP A 8 0.58 10.44 -2.85
CA TRP A 8 0.32 9.05 -2.48
C TRP A 8 1.43 8.45 -1.63
N ARG A 9 2.69 8.77 -1.94
CA ARG A 9 3.85 8.32 -1.16
C ARG A 9 3.86 8.95 0.23
N LEU A 10 3.55 10.25 0.34
CA LEU A 10 3.39 10.93 1.62
C LEU A 10 2.28 10.29 2.47
N LEU A 11 1.10 10.07 1.88
CA LEU A 11 -0.02 9.42 2.56
C LEU A 11 0.33 8.01 3.05
N ALA A 12 1.05 7.21 2.23
CA ALA A 12 1.49 5.88 2.62
C ALA A 12 2.49 5.90 3.80
N GLN A 13 3.42 6.85 3.82
CA GLN A 13 4.36 6.99 4.94
C GLN A 13 3.67 7.44 6.22
N LEU A 14 2.64 8.29 6.12
CA LEU A 14 1.85 8.74 7.26
C LEU A 14 0.87 7.70 7.79
N ALA A 15 0.36 6.82 6.92
CA ALA A 15 -0.41 5.65 7.31
C ALA A 15 0.41 4.66 8.14
N ALA A 16 1.73 4.59 7.92
CA ALA A 16 2.63 3.77 8.73
C ALA A 16 2.98 4.42 10.08
N ALA A 17 3.22 5.74 10.11
CA ALA A 17 3.49 6.48 11.34
C ALA A 17 3.37 8.00 11.14
N ALA A 18 3.05 8.75 12.20
CA ALA A 18 3.05 10.22 12.19
C ALA A 18 4.42 10.81 11.79
N LEU A 19 4.41 12.01 11.19
CA LEU A 19 5.62 12.81 10.93
C LEU A 19 5.56 14.13 11.69
N PRO A 20 6.70 14.72 12.08
CA PRO A 20 6.72 16.08 12.59
C PRO A 20 6.13 17.06 11.56
N ASP A 21 5.30 18.00 11.99
CA ASP A 21 4.65 18.97 11.11
C ASP A 21 5.67 19.99 10.56
N PRO A 22 5.90 20.05 9.24
CA PRO A 22 6.90 20.93 8.65
C PRO A 22 6.60 22.43 8.85
N GLY A 23 5.34 22.81 9.11
CA GLY A 23 4.96 24.20 9.35
C GLY A 23 5.34 24.73 10.74
N SER A 24 5.67 23.85 11.70
CA SER A 24 5.79 24.19 13.12
C SER A 24 7.21 24.18 13.68
N GLY A 25 8.21 23.66 12.96
CA GLY A 25 9.59 23.69 13.43
C GLY A 25 10.62 23.42 12.34
N GLY A 26 11.74 24.17 12.38
CA GLY A 26 12.81 24.11 11.36
C GLY A 26 13.56 22.78 11.25
N ARG A 27 14.77 22.82 10.65
CA ARG A 27 15.70 21.74 10.17
C ARG A 27 15.61 20.32 10.76
N GLN A 28 15.19 20.15 12.01
CA GLN A 28 14.97 18.86 12.67
C GLN A 28 13.87 18.03 12.00
N HIS A 29 12.87 18.68 11.39
CA HIS A 29 11.73 18.05 10.72
C HIS A 29 12.10 17.46 9.36
N ALA A 30 13.04 18.09 8.66
CA ALA A 30 13.58 17.60 7.40
C ALA A 30 14.24 16.21 7.56
N GLY A 31 14.94 15.99 8.69
CA GLY A 31 15.56 14.69 8.98
C GLY A 31 14.55 13.53 9.08
N GLY A 32 13.39 13.77 9.68
CA GLY A 32 12.34 12.76 9.83
C GLY A 32 11.68 12.36 8.51
N ALA A 33 11.40 13.34 7.64
CA ALA A 33 10.86 13.09 6.31
C ALA A 33 11.89 12.37 5.42
N SER A 34 13.14 12.84 5.39
CA SER A 34 14.20 12.23 4.58
C SER A 34 14.53 10.80 5.02
N ALA A 35 14.49 10.48 6.31
CA ALA A 35 14.67 9.12 6.82
C ALA A 35 13.62 8.13 6.28
N ARG A 36 12.44 8.63 5.87
CA ARG A 36 11.37 7.85 5.23
C ARG A 36 11.41 7.94 3.70
N GLY A 37 12.50 8.47 3.15
CA GLY A 37 12.68 8.67 1.71
C GLY A 37 11.65 9.64 1.12
N LEU A 38 11.22 10.64 1.90
CA LEU A 38 10.42 11.76 1.43
C LEU A 38 11.32 12.99 1.22
N ASP A 39 10.96 13.80 0.25
CA ASP A 39 11.55 15.12 0.06
C ASP A 39 10.84 16.12 1.00
N PRO A 40 11.54 16.70 2.00
CA PRO A 40 10.93 17.64 2.94
C PRO A 40 10.25 18.84 2.28
N ASP A 41 10.82 19.34 1.18
CA ASP A 41 10.27 20.50 0.47
C ASP A 41 8.97 20.11 -0.23
N GLN A 42 8.93 18.92 -0.83
CA GLN A 42 7.72 18.37 -1.42
C GLN A 42 6.64 18.08 -0.37
N VAL A 43 7.02 17.65 0.84
CA VAL A 43 6.06 17.47 1.95
C VAL A 43 5.40 18.79 2.34
N CYS A 44 6.16 19.89 2.40
CA CYS A 44 5.60 21.23 2.64
C CYS A 44 4.57 21.65 1.60
N VAL A 45 4.79 21.25 0.33
CA VAL A 45 3.88 21.55 -0.78
C VAL A 45 2.62 20.67 -0.74
N ASP A 46 2.77 19.37 -0.47
CA ASP A 46 1.68 18.40 -0.57
C ASP A 46 0.81 18.31 0.69
N ALA A 47 1.36 18.53 1.88
CA ALA A 47 0.62 18.39 3.14
C ALA A 47 -0.62 19.31 3.23
N PRO A 48 -0.58 20.59 2.83
CA PRO A 48 -1.77 21.46 2.82
C PRO A 48 -2.88 20.95 1.90
N VAL A 49 -2.52 20.41 0.73
CA VAL A 49 -3.50 19.86 -0.22
C VAL A 49 -4.19 18.63 0.36
N LEU A 50 -3.41 17.72 0.95
CA LEU A 50 -3.96 16.52 1.58
C LEU A 50 -4.78 16.82 2.85
N ALA A 51 -4.41 17.86 3.60
CA ALA A 51 -5.19 18.35 4.74
C ALA A 51 -6.51 19.00 4.30
N TRP A 52 -6.51 19.74 3.18
CA TRP A 52 -7.73 20.28 2.57
C TRP A 52 -8.69 19.16 2.14
N LEU A 53 -8.16 18.06 1.60
CA LEU A 53 -8.90 16.83 1.27
C LEU A 53 -9.31 16.00 2.49
N ARG A 54 -8.99 16.45 3.71
CA ARG A 54 -9.24 15.74 4.99
C ARG A 54 -8.57 14.37 5.08
N LEU A 55 -7.49 14.15 4.34
CA LEU A 55 -6.71 12.90 4.38
C LEU A 55 -5.65 12.96 5.47
N LEU A 56 -5.16 14.15 5.79
CA LEU A 56 -4.21 14.42 6.86
C LEU A 56 -4.78 15.47 7.82
N GLU A 57 -4.24 15.49 9.03
CA GLU A 57 -4.47 16.56 9.99
C GLU A 57 -3.18 16.88 10.76
N GLN A 58 -3.13 18.09 11.32
CA GLN A 58 -2.08 18.47 12.26
C GLN A 58 -2.59 18.26 13.68
N ARG A 59 -1.82 17.52 14.48
CA ARG A 59 -2.11 17.24 15.89
C ARG A 59 -0.85 17.39 16.71
N ASP A 60 -0.84 18.31 17.67
CA ASP A 60 0.27 18.52 18.61
C ASP A 60 1.66 18.73 17.95
N GLY A 61 1.71 19.41 16.80
CA GLY A 61 2.95 19.59 16.02
C GLY A 61 3.36 18.38 15.18
N TRP A 62 2.46 17.41 15.01
CA TRP A 62 2.63 16.25 14.15
C TRP A 62 1.62 16.27 13.01
N LEU A 63 2.09 15.93 11.82
CA LEU A 63 1.25 15.55 10.71
C LEU A 63 0.85 14.07 10.88
N VAL A 64 -0.45 13.81 10.94
CA VAL A 64 -1.02 12.48 11.12
C VAL A 64 -2.03 12.18 10.02
N VAL A 65 -2.18 10.90 9.69
CA VAL A 65 -3.24 10.46 8.78
C VAL A 65 -4.59 10.47 9.51
N THR A 66 -5.64 10.89 8.82
CA THR A 66 -7.01 10.74 9.34
C THR A 66 -7.55 9.34 9.06
N ASP A 67 -8.67 8.96 9.67
CA ASP A 67 -9.37 7.70 9.32
C ASP A 67 -9.76 7.64 7.83
N LEU A 68 -10.18 8.78 7.26
CA LEU A 68 -10.47 8.89 5.83
C LEU A 68 -9.20 8.69 4.99
N GLY A 69 -8.09 9.31 5.38
CA GLY A 69 -6.80 9.14 4.73
C GLY A 69 -6.33 7.69 4.74
N ALA A 70 -6.45 7.03 5.89
CA ALA A 70 -6.12 5.61 6.04
C ALA A 70 -7.01 4.73 5.17
N ALA A 71 -8.33 4.97 5.14
CA ALA A 71 -9.25 4.23 4.29
C ALA A 71 -8.92 4.41 2.79
N VAL A 72 -8.62 5.64 2.35
CA VAL A 72 -8.21 5.94 0.97
C VAL A 72 -6.90 5.23 0.61
N HIS A 73 -5.92 5.25 1.52
CA HIS A 73 -4.66 4.53 1.35
C HIS A 73 -4.87 3.01 1.21
N TYR A 74 -5.55 2.39 2.17
CA TYR A 74 -5.72 0.93 2.18
C TYR A 74 -6.62 0.43 1.06
N ARG A 75 -7.61 1.21 0.62
CA ARG A 75 -8.38 0.87 -0.59
C ARG A 75 -7.46 0.76 -1.81
N ARG A 76 -6.59 1.75 -2.03
CA ARG A 76 -5.64 1.71 -3.15
C ARG A 76 -4.68 0.50 -3.05
N VAL A 77 -4.21 0.19 -1.85
CA VAL A 77 -3.34 -0.99 -1.61
C VAL A 77 -4.08 -2.29 -1.92
N ALA A 78 -5.36 -2.39 -1.55
CA ALA A 78 -6.21 -3.54 -1.85
C ALA A 78 -6.41 -3.68 -3.37
N GLU A 79 -6.82 -2.61 -4.06
CA GLU A 79 -7.01 -2.61 -5.52
C GLU A 79 -5.71 -3.02 -6.27
N ALA A 80 -4.56 -2.47 -5.87
CA ALA A 80 -3.28 -2.83 -6.46
C ALA A 80 -2.89 -4.30 -6.18
N SER A 81 -3.20 -4.81 -4.99
CA SER A 81 -2.98 -6.21 -4.63
C SER A 81 -3.88 -7.14 -5.42
N GLU A 82 -5.15 -6.79 -5.62
CA GLU A 82 -6.10 -7.55 -6.43
C GLU A 82 -5.66 -7.65 -7.90
N LEU A 83 -5.18 -6.55 -8.49
CA LEU A 83 -4.62 -6.55 -9.84
C LEU A 83 -3.43 -7.51 -9.95
N ARG A 84 -2.50 -7.46 -8.99
CA ARG A 84 -1.34 -8.38 -8.96
C ARG A 84 -1.76 -9.84 -8.81
N LEU A 85 -2.74 -10.14 -7.96
CA LEU A 85 -3.28 -11.48 -7.81
C LEU A 85 -3.97 -11.97 -9.10
N SER A 86 -4.66 -11.08 -9.81
CA SER A 86 -5.21 -11.37 -11.14
C SER A 86 -4.12 -11.75 -12.13
N ASP A 87 -3.01 -11.01 -12.16
CA ASP A 87 -1.87 -11.31 -13.03
C ASP A 87 -1.20 -12.65 -12.68
N VAL A 88 -1.06 -12.95 -11.38
CA VAL A 88 -0.57 -14.26 -10.92
C VAL A 88 -1.49 -15.41 -11.39
N ALA A 89 -2.81 -15.21 -11.35
CA ALA A 89 -3.77 -16.20 -11.84
C ALA A 89 -3.65 -16.41 -13.36
N ARG A 90 -3.51 -15.34 -14.16
CA ARG A 90 -3.27 -15.42 -15.61
C ARG A 90 -1.94 -16.08 -15.95
N PHE A 91 -0.90 -15.75 -15.19
CA PHE A 91 0.41 -16.37 -15.35
C PHE A 91 0.34 -17.88 -15.09
N ALA A 92 -0.35 -18.31 -14.02
CA ALA A 92 -0.55 -19.72 -13.72
C ALA A 92 -1.33 -20.45 -14.83
N GLU A 93 -2.35 -19.81 -15.41
CA GLU A 93 -3.11 -20.35 -16.54
C GLU A 93 -2.23 -20.57 -17.78
N SER A 94 -1.32 -19.65 -18.09
CA SER A 94 -0.38 -19.81 -19.21
C SER A 94 0.53 -21.04 -19.09
N GLY A 95 0.79 -21.49 -17.85
CA GLY A 95 1.59 -22.68 -17.55
C GLY A 95 0.77 -23.96 -17.34
N GLU A 96 -0.56 -23.94 -17.53
CA GLU A 96 -1.44 -25.08 -17.19
C GLU A 96 -1.05 -26.37 -17.92
N ALA A 97 -0.56 -26.27 -19.16
CA ALA A 97 -0.13 -27.44 -19.93
C ALA A 97 1.04 -28.21 -19.29
N ALA A 98 1.95 -27.51 -18.60
CA ALA A 98 3.11 -28.13 -17.96
C ALA A 98 2.79 -28.71 -16.58
N ALA A 99 1.91 -28.05 -15.81
CA ALA A 99 1.57 -28.47 -14.45
C ALA A 99 0.11 -28.16 -14.09
N PRO A 100 -0.88 -28.94 -14.57
CA PRO A 100 -2.30 -28.60 -14.45
C PRO A 100 -2.79 -28.43 -13.01
N TYR A 101 -2.40 -29.35 -12.11
CA TYR A 101 -2.81 -29.32 -10.71
C TYR A 101 -2.21 -28.13 -9.94
N PHE A 102 -0.95 -27.80 -10.22
CA PHE A 102 -0.27 -26.67 -9.61
C PHE A 102 -0.90 -25.35 -10.11
N ALA A 103 -1.07 -25.20 -11.42
CA ALA A 103 -1.71 -24.03 -12.03
C ALA A 103 -3.12 -23.76 -11.47
N ARG A 104 -3.95 -24.80 -11.34
CA ARG A 104 -5.29 -24.70 -10.71
C ARG A 104 -5.21 -24.29 -9.24
N THR A 105 -4.24 -24.82 -8.50
CA THR A 105 -4.07 -24.49 -7.08
C THR A 105 -3.65 -23.04 -6.90
N VAL A 106 -2.70 -22.55 -7.71
CA VAL A 106 -2.26 -21.14 -7.70
C VAL A 106 -3.41 -20.21 -8.08
N ARG A 107 -4.20 -20.51 -9.12
CA ARG A 107 -5.37 -19.71 -9.47
C ARG A 107 -6.37 -19.59 -8.33
N ARG A 108 -6.73 -20.71 -7.69
CA ARG A 108 -7.67 -20.71 -6.57
C ARG A 108 -7.14 -19.94 -5.36
N LEU A 109 -5.83 -20.03 -5.10
CA LEU A 109 -5.17 -19.27 -4.04
C LEU A 109 -5.21 -17.77 -4.35
N ALA A 110 -4.86 -17.37 -5.57
CA ALA A 110 -4.85 -15.97 -5.99
C ALA A 110 -6.27 -15.34 -5.97
N GLN A 111 -7.29 -16.14 -6.28
CA GLN A 111 -8.70 -15.75 -6.20
C GLN A 111 -9.26 -15.76 -4.76
N GLY A 112 -8.46 -16.15 -3.76
CA GLY A 112 -8.90 -16.27 -2.37
C GLY A 112 -9.92 -17.38 -2.11
N SER A 113 -10.14 -18.29 -3.07
CA SER A 113 -11.08 -19.41 -2.95
C SER A 113 -10.55 -20.58 -2.11
N ILE A 114 -9.25 -20.56 -1.78
CA ILE A 114 -8.58 -21.43 -0.81
C ILE A 114 -7.55 -20.63 -0.05
N SER A 115 -7.26 -21.05 1.18
CA SER A 115 -6.16 -20.54 1.98
C SER A 115 -4.80 -21.08 1.50
N LEU A 116 -3.72 -20.41 1.91
CA LEU A 116 -2.36 -20.90 1.67
C LEU A 116 -2.12 -22.28 2.31
N ALA A 117 -2.67 -22.51 3.51
CA ALA A 117 -2.56 -23.79 4.19
C ALA A 117 -3.19 -24.93 3.39
N GLU A 118 -4.38 -24.71 2.81
CA GLU A 118 -5.03 -25.68 1.93
C GLU A 118 -4.26 -25.90 0.62
N ALA A 119 -3.66 -24.85 0.04
CA ALA A 119 -2.84 -24.96 -1.15
C ALA A 119 -1.59 -25.83 -0.90
N LEU A 120 -0.89 -25.59 0.21
CA LEU A 120 0.30 -26.37 0.62
C LEU A 120 -0.06 -27.83 0.93
N GLY A 121 -1.21 -28.07 1.56
CA GLY A 121 -1.70 -29.44 1.82
C GLY A 121 -1.99 -30.24 0.54
N ARG A 122 -2.25 -29.56 -0.59
CA ARG A 122 -2.52 -30.19 -1.89
C ARG A 122 -1.26 -30.44 -2.71
N THR A 123 -0.24 -29.60 -2.57
CA THR A 123 1.05 -29.81 -3.23
C THR A 123 1.93 -30.84 -2.52
N SER A 124 1.66 -31.12 -1.24
CA SER A 124 2.43 -32.07 -0.41
C SER A 124 1.94 -33.50 -0.48
N ARG A 125 0.83 -33.79 -1.17
CA ARG A 125 0.25 -35.13 -1.24
C ARG A 125 0.84 -35.88 -2.44
N PRO A 126 1.50 -37.03 -2.26
CA PRO A 126 2.04 -37.80 -3.38
C PRO A 126 0.89 -38.30 -4.26
N ALA A 127 1.14 -38.36 -5.57
CA ALA A 127 0.24 -38.92 -6.58
C ALA A 127 -0.03 -40.41 -6.35
#